data_AF-A0A0A2BUP3-F1
#
_entry.id   AF-A0A0A2BUP3-F1
#
_cell.length_a   1.000
_cell.length_b   1.000
_cell.length_c   1.000
_cell.angle_alpha   90.00
_cell.angle_beta   90.00
_cell.angle_gamma   90.00
#
_symmetry.space_group_name_H-M   'P 1'
#
loop_
_entity.id
_entity.type
_entity.pdbx_description
1 polymer ?
#
loop_
_entity_poly.entity_id
_entity_poly.type
_entity_poly.pdbx_seq_one_letter_code
_entity_poly.pdbx_strand_id
1 'polypeptide(L)'
;MVSGEKEGEGFWEISFSPNADPLNENKYFLECYRKELIGIMAAKEILKAIEMNIENLLDACRSDGYKIKNPVEGISYDLPLTVLEEIYDFWIDLYAEPNLFERVLSLLITRKKINFSHPSIVKGLKGFSGEWAQKIEKLHSYRPSSKRDIFEKEPMWAENNFQNPNNC
;
A
#
# COMPACT_ATOMS: atom_id res chain seq x y z
N MET A 1 0.93 5.81 -9.91
CA MET A 1 1.41 5.89 -8.52
C MET A 1 2.36 7.05 -8.41
N VAL A 2 2.13 7.93 -7.45
CA VAL A 2 2.89 9.16 -7.25
C VAL A 2 3.27 9.33 -5.79
N SER A 3 4.35 10.05 -5.52
CA SER A 3 4.64 10.64 -4.21
C SER A 3 4.11 12.06 -4.18
N GLY A 4 3.65 12.48 -3.01
CA GLY A 4 3.32 13.87 -2.74
C GLY A 4 3.73 14.29 -1.35
N GLU A 5 3.79 15.60 -1.13
CA GLU A 5 3.98 16.20 0.18
C GLU A 5 2.95 17.31 0.41
N LYS A 6 2.32 17.28 1.58
CA LYS A 6 1.39 18.31 2.02
C LYS A 6 1.63 18.61 3.49
N GLU A 7 1.84 19.89 3.80
CA GLU A 7 2.07 20.35 5.18
C GLU A 7 3.27 19.67 5.88
N GLY A 8 4.31 19.31 5.11
CA GLY A 8 5.48 18.60 5.61
C GLY A 8 5.26 17.10 5.85
N GLU A 9 4.09 16.56 5.48
CA GLU A 9 3.79 15.14 5.52
C GLU A 9 3.83 14.53 4.12
N GLY A 10 4.71 13.54 3.94
CA GLY A 10 4.81 12.76 2.71
C GLY A 10 3.76 11.66 2.63
N PHE A 11 3.22 11.45 1.42
CA PHE A 11 2.23 10.41 1.14
C PHE A 11 2.40 9.80 -0.24
N TRP A 12 1.93 8.55 -0.38
CA TRP A 12 1.76 7.89 -1.66
C TRP A 12 0.33 8.07 -2.16
N GLU A 13 0.16 8.12 -3.47
CA GLU A 13 -1.15 8.04 -4.08
C GLU A 13 -1.14 7.06 -5.27
N ILE A 14 -2.16 6.21 -5.32
CA ILE A 14 -2.47 5.37 -6.47
C ILE A 14 -3.81 5.86 -6.98
N SER A 15 -3.83 6.37 -8.20
CA SER A 15 -5.00 6.96 -8.83
C SER A 15 -4.90 6.81 -10.36
N PHE A 16 -5.94 7.24 -11.07
CA PHE A 16 -5.94 7.34 -12.53
C PHE A 16 -6.09 8.80 -12.94
N SER A 17 -5.42 9.15 -14.04
CA SER A 17 -5.36 10.50 -14.59
C SER A 17 -5.69 10.46 -16.07
N PRO A 18 -6.64 11.27 -16.58
CA PRO A 18 -6.78 11.47 -18.03
C PRO A 18 -5.65 12.34 -18.59
N ASN A 19 -4.92 13.07 -17.75
CA ASN A 19 -3.79 13.88 -18.17
C ASN A 19 -2.59 13.02 -18.58
N ALA A 20 -1.89 13.48 -19.62
CA ALA A 20 -0.70 12.80 -20.11
C ALA A 20 0.44 12.81 -19.07
N ASP A 21 0.51 13.85 -18.25
CA ASP A 21 1.43 13.96 -17.13
C ASP A 21 0.63 14.16 -15.83
N PRO A 22 0.57 13.13 -14.96
CA PRO A 22 -0.15 13.18 -13.69
C PRO A 22 0.36 14.28 -12.74
N LEU A 23 1.62 14.72 -12.86
CA LEU A 23 2.19 15.72 -11.95
C LEU A 23 1.60 17.11 -12.14
N ASN A 24 0.92 17.35 -13.27
CA ASN A 24 0.21 18.61 -13.51
C ASN A 24 -1.18 18.66 -12.86
N GLU A 25 -1.69 17.56 -12.32
CA GLU A 25 -3.04 17.50 -11.74
C GLU A 25 -3.09 18.09 -10.33
N ASN A 26 -2.05 17.85 -9.53
CA ASN A 26 -2.01 18.26 -8.14
C ASN A 26 -0.65 18.85 -7.80
N LYS A 27 -0.66 20.09 -7.30
CA LYS A 27 0.56 20.81 -6.89
C LYS A 27 1.33 20.14 -5.74
N TYR A 28 0.70 19.20 -5.03
CA TYR A 28 1.34 18.44 -3.96
C TYR A 28 2.12 17.24 -4.49
N PHE A 29 1.91 16.82 -5.74
CA PHE A 29 2.67 15.72 -6.33
C PHE A 29 4.10 16.15 -6.62
N LEU A 30 5.02 15.24 -6.32
CA LEU A 30 6.46 15.46 -6.43
C LEU A 30 7.06 14.58 -7.52
N GLU A 31 6.74 13.29 -7.51
CA GLU A 31 7.31 12.31 -8.44
C GLU A 31 6.27 11.26 -8.84
N CYS A 32 6.35 10.82 -10.10
CA CYS A 32 5.52 9.73 -10.62
C CYS A 32 6.39 8.48 -10.83
N TYR A 33 6.04 7.39 -10.14
CA TYR A 33 6.78 6.13 -10.18
C TYR A 33 6.25 5.19 -11.25
N ARG A 34 4.94 5.20 -11.47
CA ARG A 34 4.29 4.21 -12.33
C ARG A 34 3.06 4.75 -13.02
N LYS A 35 2.98 4.51 -14.32
CA LYS A 35 1.89 4.90 -15.20
C LYS A 35 1.58 3.75 -16.16
N GLU A 36 0.33 3.35 -16.23
CA GLU A 36 -0.16 2.33 -17.16
C GLU A 36 -1.30 2.89 -18.01
N LEU A 37 -1.34 2.50 -19.28
CA LEU A 37 -2.37 2.91 -20.21
C LEU A 37 -3.46 1.84 -20.26
N ILE A 38 -4.53 2.07 -19.50
CA ILE A 38 -5.67 1.17 -19.40
C ILE A 38 -6.98 1.94 -19.58
N GLY A 39 -8.04 1.23 -19.97
CA GLY A 39 -9.37 1.83 -20.09
C GLY A 39 -9.89 2.35 -18.74
N ILE A 40 -10.64 3.45 -18.75
CA ILE A 40 -11.10 4.09 -17.50
C ILE A 40 -11.95 3.17 -16.60
N MET A 41 -12.72 2.25 -17.19
CA MET A 41 -13.48 1.27 -16.42
C MET A 41 -12.57 0.25 -15.74
N ALA A 42 -11.59 -0.28 -16.46
CA ALA A 42 -10.57 -1.16 -15.91
C ALA A 42 -9.77 -0.47 -14.79
N ALA A 43 -9.37 0.79 -15.01
CA ALA A 43 -8.67 1.57 -14.01
C ALA A 43 -9.45 1.70 -12.70
N LYS A 44 -10.76 1.92 -12.77
CA LYS A 44 -11.63 2.01 -11.58
C LYS A 44 -11.74 0.68 -10.84
N GLU A 45 -11.88 -0.43 -11.56
CA GLU A 45 -12.01 -1.76 -10.95
C GLU A 45 -10.71 -2.20 -10.28
N ILE A 46 -9.58 -2.02 -10.96
CA ILE A 46 -8.24 -2.30 -10.43
C ILE A 46 -7.95 -1.41 -9.22
N LEU A 47 -8.22 -0.11 -9.31
CA LEU A 47 -8.00 0.84 -8.22
C LEU A 47 -8.78 0.42 -6.97
N LYS A 48 -10.05 0.04 -7.12
CA LYS A 48 -10.88 -0.43 -6.01
C LYS A 48 -10.30 -1.69 -5.34
N ALA A 49 -9.75 -2.61 -6.12
CA ALA A 49 -9.12 -3.82 -5.57
C ALA A 49 -7.83 -3.49 -4.81
N ILE A 50 -7.00 -2.59 -5.35
CA ILE A 50 -5.78 -2.08 -4.72
C ILE A 50 -6.11 -1.35 -3.41
N GLU A 51 -7.07 -0.42 -3.42
CA GLU A 51 -7.51 0.32 -2.24
C GLU A 51 -7.97 -0.63 -1.13
N MET A 52 -8.81 -1.61 -1.48
CA MET A 52 -9.27 -2.62 -0.52
C MET A 52 -8.12 -3.47 0.03
N ASN A 53 -7.15 -3.85 -0.81
CA ASN A 53 -5.98 -4.60 -0.37
C ASN A 53 -5.11 -3.80 0.59
N ILE A 54 -4.90 -2.51 0.30
CA ILE A 54 -4.11 -1.62 1.15
C ILE A 54 -4.83 -1.38 2.48
N GLU A 55 -6.14 -1.10 2.47
CA GLU A 55 -6.96 -0.96 3.67
C GLU A 55 -6.82 -2.21 4.56
N ASN A 56 -7.02 -3.39 3.96
CA ASN A 56 -6.90 -4.68 4.63
C ASN A 56 -5.48 -4.93 5.21
N LEU A 57 -4.42 -4.44 4.57
CA LEU A 57 -3.05 -4.55 5.06
C LEU A 57 -2.82 -3.61 6.24
N LEU A 58 -3.23 -2.34 6.10
CA LEU A 58 -3.11 -1.34 7.16
C LEU A 58 -3.87 -1.76 8.42
N ASP A 59 -5.08 -2.29 8.26
CA ASP A 59 -5.88 -2.79 9.37
C ASP A 59 -5.24 -4.00 10.05
N ALA A 60 -4.65 -4.92 9.30
CA ALA A 60 -3.91 -6.05 9.86
C ALA A 60 -2.68 -5.58 10.66
N CYS A 61 -1.91 -4.63 10.13
CA CYS A 61 -0.80 -4.02 10.85
C CYS A 61 -1.26 -3.34 12.15
N ARG A 62 -2.35 -2.56 12.11
CA ARG A 62 -2.91 -1.91 13.31
C ARG A 62 -3.39 -2.94 14.34
N SER A 63 -4.07 -3.99 13.88
CA SER A 63 -4.53 -5.11 14.73
C SER A 63 -3.38 -5.84 15.42
N ASP A 64 -2.23 -5.97 14.75
CA ASP A 64 -1.02 -6.56 15.33
C ASP A 64 -0.26 -5.61 16.27
N GLY A 65 -0.76 -4.38 16.47
CA GLY A 65 -0.22 -3.37 17.37
C GLY A 65 0.82 -2.44 16.75
N TYR A 66 0.95 -2.40 15.42
CA TYR A 66 1.83 -1.44 14.75
C TYR A 66 1.14 -0.07 14.63
N LYS A 67 1.90 0.99 14.89
CA LYS A 67 1.44 2.37 14.71
C LYS A 67 1.87 2.87 13.34
N ILE A 68 0.94 2.86 12.39
CA ILE A 68 1.12 3.43 11.05
C ILE A 68 0.60 4.87 11.07
N LYS A 69 1.40 5.83 10.59
CA LYS A 69 0.97 7.22 10.44
C LYS A 69 -0.18 7.29 9.44
N ASN A 70 -1.22 8.05 9.75
CA ASN A 70 -2.24 8.41 8.78
C ASN A 70 -1.89 9.82 8.29
N PRO A 71 -1.31 9.96 7.08
CA PRO A 71 -1.06 11.30 6.53
C PRO A 71 -2.37 12.04 6.30
N VAL A 72 -2.28 13.36 6.16
CA VAL A 72 -3.44 14.21 5.78
C VAL A 72 -4.09 13.74 4.47
N GLU A 73 -3.32 13.18 3.56
CA GLU A 73 -3.75 12.74 2.23
C GLU A 73 -3.06 11.43 1.85
N GLY A 74 -3.74 10.60 1.06
CA GLY A 74 -3.15 9.38 0.49
C GLY A 74 -2.75 8.30 1.51
N ILE A 75 -1.72 7.54 1.15
CA ILE A 75 -1.21 6.36 1.86
C ILE A 75 0.11 6.71 2.55
N SER A 76 0.29 6.18 3.75
CA SER A 76 1.48 6.41 4.58
C SER A 76 2.79 5.94 3.94
N TYR A 77 3.86 6.73 4.09
CA TYR A 77 5.25 6.30 3.80
C TYR A 77 5.78 5.23 4.76
N ASP A 78 5.06 4.92 5.83
CA ASP A 78 5.35 3.73 6.63
C ASP A 78 5.10 2.43 5.84
N LEU A 79 4.37 2.52 4.72
CA LEU A 79 4.28 1.48 3.72
C LEU A 79 5.34 1.74 2.63
N PRO A 80 6.33 0.84 2.44
CA PRO A 80 7.36 1.01 1.42
C PRO A 80 6.76 0.98 0.02
N LEU A 81 7.36 1.74 -0.89
CA LEU A 81 6.96 1.76 -2.31
C LEU A 81 6.92 0.35 -2.91
N THR A 82 7.89 -0.50 -2.59
CA THR A 82 7.96 -1.88 -3.09
C THR A 82 6.72 -2.70 -2.73
N VAL A 83 6.13 -2.47 -1.55
CA VAL A 83 4.89 -3.17 -1.14
C VAL A 83 3.70 -2.67 -1.96
N LEU A 84 3.64 -1.37 -2.24
CA LEU A 84 2.61 -0.80 -3.10
C LEU A 84 2.74 -1.28 -4.55
N GLU A 85 3.96 -1.38 -5.06
CA GLU A 85 4.26 -1.93 -6.38
C GLU A 85 3.84 -3.40 -6.48
N GLU A 86 4.16 -4.23 -5.49
CA GLU A 86 3.73 -5.64 -5.46
C GLU A 86 2.20 -5.80 -5.48
N ILE A 87 1.47 -4.97 -4.70
CA ILE A 87 0.01 -4.97 -4.72
C ILE A 87 -0.51 -4.50 -6.08
N TYR A 88 0.08 -3.44 -6.62
CA TYR A 88 -0.30 -2.87 -7.90
C TYR A 88 -0.14 -3.90 -9.03
N ASP A 89 1.04 -4.51 -9.14
CA ASP A 89 1.36 -5.55 -10.13
C ASP A 89 0.41 -6.72 -10.04
N PHE A 90 0.17 -7.21 -8.82
CA PHE A 90 -0.74 -8.31 -8.61
C PHE A 90 -2.12 -8.05 -9.21
N TRP A 91 -2.70 -6.87 -8.98
CA TRP A 91 -4.05 -6.56 -9.46
C TRP A 91 -4.09 -6.22 -10.95
N ILE A 92 -3.04 -5.59 -11.49
CA ILE A 92 -2.95 -5.32 -12.92
C ILE A 92 -2.83 -6.61 -13.73
N ASP A 93 -1.93 -7.51 -13.32
CA ASP A 93 -1.70 -8.77 -14.02
C ASP A 93 -2.95 -9.64 -13.97
N LEU A 94 -3.63 -9.65 -12.82
CA LEU A 94 -4.84 -10.44 -12.63
C LEU A 94 -6.01 -9.95 -13.47
N TYR A 95 -6.08 -8.64 -13.75
CA TYR A 95 -7.15 -8.07 -14.56
C TYR A 95 -7.13 -8.56 -16.01
N ALA A 96 -5.98 -9.07 -16.50
CA ALA A 96 -5.89 -9.72 -17.80
C ALA A 96 -6.79 -10.99 -17.91
N GLU A 97 -7.19 -11.57 -16.78
CA GLU A 97 -8.10 -12.72 -16.69
C GLU A 97 -9.36 -12.36 -15.87
N PRO A 98 -10.42 -11.80 -16.49
CA PRO A 98 -11.57 -11.24 -15.75
C PRO A 98 -12.27 -12.23 -14.80
N ASN A 99 -12.44 -13.48 -15.21
CA ASN A 99 -13.03 -14.52 -14.37
C ASN A 99 -12.16 -14.84 -13.15
N LEU A 100 -10.85 -14.74 -13.31
CA LEU A 100 -9.90 -14.97 -12.22
C LEU A 100 -9.91 -13.77 -11.28
N PHE A 101 -9.86 -12.56 -11.82
CA PHE A 101 -9.95 -11.29 -11.09
C PHE A 101 -11.14 -11.27 -10.13
N GLU A 102 -12.35 -11.54 -10.63
CA GLU A 102 -13.58 -11.53 -9.81
C GLU A 102 -13.55 -12.55 -8.66
N ARG A 103 -13.02 -13.75 -8.93
CA ARG A 103 -12.92 -14.81 -7.93
C ARG A 103 -11.92 -14.47 -6.83
N VAL A 104 -10.78 -13.86 -7.20
CA VAL A 104 -9.77 -13.43 -6.22
C VAL A 104 -10.22 -12.19 -5.47
N LEU A 105 -10.92 -11.24 -6.12
CA LEU A 105 -11.54 -10.11 -5.45
C LEU A 105 -12.55 -10.57 -4.38
N SER A 106 -13.35 -11.59 -4.70
CA SER A 106 -14.25 -12.23 -3.73
C SER A 106 -13.49 -12.84 -2.53
N LEU A 107 -12.31 -13.43 -2.77
CA LEU A 107 -11.43 -13.91 -1.70
C LEU A 107 -10.85 -12.75 -0.87
N LEU A 108 -10.45 -11.63 -1.48
CA LEU A 108 -9.98 -10.44 -0.76
C LEU A 108 -11.05 -9.88 0.18
N ILE A 109 -12.30 -9.79 -0.28
CA ILE A 109 -13.44 -9.36 0.53
C ILE A 109 -13.66 -10.32 1.71
N THR A 110 -13.53 -11.63 1.46
CA THR A 110 -13.66 -12.66 2.50
C THR A 110 -12.53 -12.55 3.53
N ARG A 111 -11.31 -12.25 3.07
CA ARG A 111 -10.12 -12.08 3.92
C ARG A 111 -10.29 -10.97 4.96
N LYS A 112 -11.03 -9.90 4.65
CA LYS A 112 -11.36 -8.83 5.62
C LYS A 112 -12.08 -9.38 6.86
N LYS A 113 -12.81 -10.48 6.72
CA LYS A 113 -13.58 -11.13 7.79
C LYS A 113 -12.85 -12.32 8.41
N ILE A 114 -11.98 -12.98 7.65
CA ILE A 114 -11.34 -14.24 8.05
C ILE A 114 -9.85 -14.18 7.70
N ASN A 115 -9.00 -14.37 8.71
CA ASN A 115 -7.57 -14.55 8.47
C ASN A 115 -7.33 -15.94 7.85
N PHE A 116 -6.93 -15.99 6.57
CA PHE A 116 -6.72 -17.26 5.89
C PHE A 116 -5.48 -18.01 6.39
N SER A 117 -4.54 -17.32 7.03
CA SER A 117 -3.36 -17.91 7.66
C SER A 117 -3.68 -18.65 8.97
N HIS A 118 -4.91 -18.55 9.48
CA HIS A 118 -5.31 -19.25 10.70
C HIS A 118 -5.30 -20.79 10.48
N PRO A 119 -4.67 -21.60 11.36
CA PRO A 119 -4.48 -23.04 11.12
C PRO A 119 -5.78 -23.83 10.84
N SER A 120 -6.88 -23.45 11.49
CA SER A 120 -8.20 -24.09 11.26
C SER A 120 -8.77 -23.81 9.87
N ILE A 121 -8.41 -22.67 9.27
CA ILE A 121 -8.87 -22.27 7.93
C ILE A 121 -7.97 -22.88 6.86
N VAL A 122 -6.65 -22.80 7.03
CA VAL A 122 -5.66 -23.37 6.09
C VAL A 122 -5.93 -24.84 5.80
N LYS A 123 -6.30 -25.64 6.81
CA LYS A 123 -6.61 -27.08 6.62
C LYS A 123 -7.80 -27.34 5.69
N GLY A 124 -8.75 -26.42 5.64
CA GLY A 124 -9.96 -26.52 4.81
C GLY A 124 -9.78 -25.95 3.40
N LEU A 125 -8.80 -25.06 3.21
CA LEU A 125 -8.54 -24.43 1.92
C LEU A 125 -7.78 -25.39 0.99
N LYS A 126 -8.37 -25.69 -0.18
CA LYS A 126 -7.80 -26.58 -1.20
C LYS A 126 -8.06 -26.06 -2.61
N GLY A 127 -7.28 -26.54 -3.57
CA GLY A 127 -7.39 -26.14 -4.98
C GLY A 127 -7.26 -24.64 -5.14
N PHE A 128 -8.14 -24.05 -5.96
CA PHE A 128 -8.17 -22.61 -6.24
C PHE A 128 -8.11 -21.74 -4.97
N SER A 129 -9.01 -21.97 -4.02
CA SER A 129 -9.11 -21.12 -2.83
C SER A 129 -7.86 -21.22 -1.95
N GLY A 130 -7.20 -22.39 -1.91
CA GLY A 130 -5.95 -22.54 -1.18
C GLY A 130 -4.78 -21.79 -1.80
N GLU A 131 -4.59 -21.93 -3.12
CA GLU A 131 -3.52 -21.24 -3.84
C GLU A 131 -3.67 -19.72 -3.75
N TRP A 132 -4.87 -19.20 -4.04
CA TRP A 132 -5.11 -17.77 -4.10
C TRP A 132 -5.21 -17.11 -2.73
N ALA A 133 -5.70 -17.82 -1.71
CA ALA A 133 -5.65 -17.31 -0.33
C ALA A 133 -4.20 -17.11 0.13
N GLN A 134 -3.27 -18.00 -0.22
CA GLN A 134 -1.86 -17.84 0.13
C GLN A 134 -1.22 -16.63 -0.57
N LYS A 135 -1.52 -16.42 -1.85
CA LYS A 135 -1.06 -15.22 -2.58
C LYS A 135 -1.60 -13.94 -1.95
N ILE A 136 -2.89 -13.92 -1.60
CA ILE A 136 -3.52 -12.79 -0.88
C ILE A 136 -2.83 -12.58 0.47
N GLU A 137 -2.63 -13.62 1.28
CA GLU A 137 -1.95 -13.49 2.58
C GLU A 137 -0.53 -12.95 2.44
N LYS A 138 0.19 -13.32 1.37
CA LYS A 138 1.51 -12.75 1.06
C LYS A 138 1.45 -11.24 0.87
N LEU A 139 0.47 -10.71 0.12
CA LEU A 139 0.27 -9.26 -0.05
C LEU A 139 -0.05 -8.53 1.26
N HIS A 140 -0.47 -9.27 2.29
CA HIS A 140 -0.78 -8.72 3.60
C HIS A 140 0.27 -9.08 4.67
N SER A 141 1.43 -9.59 4.27
CA SER A 141 2.48 -10.06 5.18
C SER A 141 3.41 -8.95 5.68
N TYR A 142 3.45 -7.80 4.99
CA TYR A 142 4.30 -6.67 5.39
C TYR A 142 4.00 -6.23 6.82
N ARG A 143 5.05 -5.99 7.61
CA ARG A 143 4.97 -5.34 8.92
C ARG A 143 6.07 -4.29 9.02
N PRO A 144 5.76 -3.09 9.54
CA PRO A 144 6.78 -2.06 9.79
C PRO A 144 7.89 -2.56 10.73
N SER A 145 9.08 -1.98 10.60
CA SER A 145 10.28 -2.38 11.35
C SER A 145 10.18 -2.21 12.87
N SER A 146 9.25 -1.37 13.34
CA SER A 146 8.99 -1.22 14.78
C SER A 146 7.51 -0.96 15.04
N LYS A 147 7.04 -1.49 16.18
CA LYS A 147 5.84 -0.99 16.84
C LYS A 147 6.27 0.30 17.54
N ARG A 148 6.29 1.44 16.82
CA ARG A 148 6.87 2.69 17.33
C ARG A 148 6.41 2.99 18.77
N ASP A 149 7.35 2.91 19.70
CA ASP A 149 7.20 3.49 21.03
C ASP A 149 7.70 4.93 20.94
N ILE A 150 6.74 5.86 20.90
CA ILE A 150 6.92 7.32 20.96
C ILE A 150 7.51 7.96 19.68
N PHE A 151 6.79 8.97 19.19
CA PHE A 151 7.23 9.86 18.13
C PHE A 151 8.17 10.90 18.76
N GLU A 152 9.48 10.82 18.48
CA GLU A 152 10.23 12.04 18.30
C GLU A 152 10.00 12.50 16.86
N LYS A 153 9.36 13.66 16.71
CA LYS A 153 9.29 14.37 15.43
C LYS A 153 10.68 14.94 15.15
N GLU A 154 11.60 14.11 14.71
CA GLU A 154 12.76 14.62 14.00
C GLU A 154 12.44 14.63 12.50
N PRO A 155 12.41 15.80 11.85
CA PRO A 155 12.30 15.87 10.40
C PRO A 155 13.52 15.22 9.75
N MET A 156 13.33 14.60 8.57
CA MET A 156 14.35 13.88 7.80
C MET A 156 15.58 14.73 7.38
N TRP A 157 15.54 16.04 7.61
CA TRP A 157 16.59 17.01 7.31
C TRP A 157 17.17 17.68 8.56
N ALA A 158 16.99 17.11 9.75
CA ALA A 158 17.74 17.53 10.92
C ALA A 158 19.23 17.24 10.67
N GLU A 159 19.91 18.18 10.02
CA GLU A 159 21.35 18.19 9.87
C GLU A 159 21.94 18.13 11.27
N ASN A 160 22.75 17.09 11.50
CA ASN A 160 23.58 16.97 12.68
C ASN A 160 24.47 18.22 12.77
N ASN A 161 24.03 19.22 13.54
CA ASN A 161 24.90 20.27 14.05
C ASN A 161 25.80 19.67 15.13
N PHE A 162 26.73 18.80 14.72
CA PHE A 162 27.96 18.61 15.45
C PHE A 162 28.80 19.87 15.25
N GLN A 163 28.46 20.94 15.98
CA GLN A 163 29.46 21.91 16.36
C GLN A 163 30.35 21.26 17.42
N ASN A 164 31.44 20.66 16.97
CA ASN A 164 32.66 20.75 17.74
C ASN A 164 33.77 21.21 16.81
N PRO A 165 34.32 22.40 17.07
CA PRO A 165 35.75 22.41 17.26
C PRO A 165 36.13 23.22 18.51
N ASN A 166 37.05 22.64 19.27
CA ASN A 166 38.01 23.31 20.15
C ASN A 166 38.09 24.84 19.97
N ASN A 167 37.86 25.58 21.04
CA ASN A 167 38.55 26.86 21.29
C ASN A 167 38.58 27.17 22.80
N CYS A 168 39.83 27.21 23.30
CA CYS A 168 40.34 27.67 24.60
C CYS A 168 40.21 26.73 25.81
#